data_AF-A0A3B8Y6Z1-F1
#
_entry.id   AF-A0A3B8Y6Z1-F1
#
_cell.length_a   1.000
_cell.length_b   1.000
_cell.length_c   1.000
_cell.angle_alpha   90.00
_cell.angle_beta   90.00
_cell.angle_gamma   90.00
#
_symmetry.space_group_name_H-M   'P 1'
#
loop_
_entity.id
_entity.type
_entity.pdbx_description
1 polymer ?
#
loop_
_entity_poly.entity_id
_entity_poly.type
_entity_poly.pdbx_seq_one_letter_code
_entity_poly.pdbx_strand_id
1 'polypeptide(L)'
;SVGFVTSLIAGYGASAVASFGLASRLEAFALIAPLALSASLGPFVGQNWGAQKYGRVKRALQLSFWFCLSWGALVAVLLGTAAPEIVAWFDSDPAVVARTTFYLKLVPISYGALGIVFTASSAFNALGKPLPALGMSLVRLLLFYVPLTYLGSRLFGLFGIFGAACLSNSIVGFAVWFWHSRWQNFGSEVPSTENLYVKQFRNSHGTTSN
;
A
#
# COMPACT_ATOMS: atom_id res chain seq x y z
N SER A 1 -0.27 11.39 11.78
CA SER A 1 0.55 10.17 11.82
C SER A 1 2.04 10.49 11.81
N VAL A 2 2.53 11.19 10.79
CA VAL A 2 3.94 11.63 10.69
C VAL A 2 4.32 12.50 11.90
N GLY A 3 3.50 13.49 12.28
CA GLY A 3 3.79 14.33 13.45
C GLY A 3 3.97 13.57 14.77
N PHE A 4 3.20 12.49 15.00
CA PHE A 4 3.34 11.65 16.20
C PHE A 4 4.64 10.82 16.17
N VAL A 5 4.98 10.22 15.04
CA VAL A 5 6.24 9.48 14.92
C VAL A 5 7.44 10.43 14.97
N THR A 6 7.36 11.59 14.34
CA THR A 6 8.38 12.64 14.45
C THR A 6 8.54 13.09 15.90
N SER A 7 7.47 13.23 16.69
CA SER A 7 7.59 13.59 18.11
C SER A 7 8.23 12.48 18.94
N LEU A 8 7.93 11.21 18.65
CA LEU A 8 8.63 10.08 19.28
C LEU A 8 10.13 10.09 18.92
N ILE A 9 10.46 10.27 17.64
CA ILE A 9 11.84 10.30 17.15
C ILE A 9 12.61 11.51 17.72
N ALA A 10 11.96 12.66 17.90
CA ALA A 10 12.56 13.84 18.51
C ALA A 10 13.06 13.59 19.94
N GLY A 11 12.43 12.65 20.67
CA GLY A 11 12.90 12.20 21.99
C GLY A 11 14.27 11.50 21.97
N TYR A 12 14.77 11.09 20.80
CA TYR A 12 16.09 10.46 20.62
C TYR A 12 17.17 11.44 20.12
N GLY A 13 16.87 12.75 20.11
CA GLY A 13 17.80 13.82 19.80
C GLY A 13 17.88 14.22 18.33
N ALA A 14 18.60 15.31 18.06
CA ALA A 14 18.67 15.94 16.74
C ALA A 14 19.17 15.00 15.63
N SER A 15 20.17 14.15 15.93
CA SER A 15 20.68 13.18 14.95
C SER A 15 19.65 12.11 14.57
N ALA A 16 18.72 11.75 15.46
CA ALA A 16 17.62 10.82 15.13
C ALA A 16 16.61 11.46 14.18
N VAL A 17 16.25 12.72 14.43
CA VAL A 17 15.36 13.51 13.56
C VAL A 17 15.99 13.70 12.18
N ALA A 18 17.29 14.04 12.13
CA ALA A 18 18.04 14.17 10.88
C ALA A 18 18.04 12.84 10.09
N SER A 19 18.33 11.72 10.76
CA SER A 19 18.29 10.38 10.16
C SER A 19 16.94 10.06 9.54
N PHE A 20 15.86 10.30 10.30
CA PHE A 20 14.50 10.05 9.81
C PHE A 20 14.12 10.97 8.66
N GLY A 21 14.57 12.24 8.69
CA GLY A 21 14.37 13.19 7.61
C GLY A 21 15.03 12.74 6.30
N LEU A 22 16.28 12.29 6.37
CA LEU A 22 17.00 11.73 5.20
C LEU A 22 16.32 10.45 4.70
N ALA A 23 16.03 9.51 5.60
CA ALA A 23 15.34 8.26 5.28
C ALA A 23 13.99 8.49 4.59
N SER A 24 13.19 9.44 5.09
CA SER A 24 11.87 9.76 4.54
C SER A 24 11.94 10.32 3.10
N ARG A 25 12.99 11.06 2.76
CA ARG A 25 13.20 11.55 1.39
C ARG A 25 13.54 10.39 0.44
N LEU A 26 14.42 9.50 0.86
CA LEU A 26 14.76 8.30 0.10
C LEU A 26 13.56 7.36 -0.06
N GLU A 27 12.73 7.22 0.98
CA GLU A 27 11.44 6.53 0.90
C GLU A 27 10.51 7.16 -0.14
N ALA A 28 10.39 8.49 -0.15
CA ALA A 28 9.53 9.17 -1.12
C ALA A 28 9.94 8.84 -2.57
N PHE A 29 11.25 8.82 -2.86
CA PHE A 29 11.76 8.38 -4.18
C PHE A 29 11.42 6.93 -4.49
N ALA A 30 11.64 6.03 -3.54
CA ALA A 30 11.33 4.60 -3.69
C ALA A 30 9.84 4.34 -3.98
N LEU A 31 8.95 5.16 -3.43
CA LEU A 31 7.50 5.01 -3.56
C LEU A 31 6.91 5.70 -4.80
N ILE A 32 7.70 6.41 -5.61
CA ILE A 32 7.22 7.07 -6.83
C ILE A 32 6.52 6.07 -7.77
N ALA A 33 7.13 4.92 -8.03
CA ALA A 33 6.57 3.95 -8.98
C ALA A 33 5.23 3.33 -8.49
N PRO A 34 5.10 2.86 -7.23
CA PRO A 34 3.80 2.45 -6.68
C PRO A 34 2.74 3.56 -6.68
N LEU A 35 3.14 4.80 -6.40
CA LEU A 35 2.22 5.95 -6.42
C LEU A 35 1.76 6.28 -7.85
N ALA A 36 2.66 6.24 -8.84
CA ALA A 36 2.33 6.42 -10.25
C ALA A 36 1.40 5.31 -10.77
N LEU A 37 1.67 4.06 -10.39
CA LEU A 37 0.78 2.94 -10.68
C LEU A 37 -0.61 3.17 -10.05
N SER A 38 -0.66 3.57 -8.78
CA SER A 38 -1.91 3.87 -8.09
C SER A 38 -2.70 4.98 -8.79
N ALA A 39 -2.04 6.05 -9.23
CA ALA A 39 -2.67 7.18 -9.92
C ALA A 39 -3.25 6.78 -11.29
N SER A 40 -2.55 5.93 -12.05
CA SER A 40 -3.01 5.45 -13.37
C SER A 40 -4.08 4.35 -13.27
N LEU A 41 -4.04 3.54 -12.22
CA LEU A 41 -4.98 2.45 -12.02
C LEU A 41 -6.41 2.94 -11.76
N GLY A 42 -6.58 4.06 -11.04
CA GLY A 42 -7.90 4.63 -10.72
C GLY A 42 -8.77 4.87 -11.96
N PRO A 43 -8.34 5.72 -12.91
CA PRO A 43 -9.07 5.94 -14.17
C PRO A 43 -9.30 4.66 -14.97
N PHE A 44 -8.30 3.77 -15.04
CA PHE A 44 -8.44 2.49 -15.74
C PHE A 44 -9.56 1.62 -15.13
N VAL A 45 -9.61 1.52 -13.80
CA VAL A 45 -10.65 0.79 -13.06
C VAL A 45 -12.00 1.44 -13.31
N GLY A 46 -12.13 2.76 -13.15
CA GLY A 46 -13.40 3.47 -13.34
C GLY A 46 -13.98 3.28 -14.75
N GLN A 47 -13.15 3.45 -15.79
CA GLN A 47 -13.58 3.28 -17.19
C GLN A 47 -14.00 1.84 -17.50
N ASN A 48 -13.19 0.85 -17.09
CA ASN A 48 -13.51 -0.55 -17.39
C ASN A 48 -14.70 -1.05 -16.55
N TRP A 49 -14.87 -0.56 -15.33
CA TRP A 49 -16.01 -0.91 -14.50
C TRP A 49 -17.31 -0.33 -15.08
N GLY A 50 -17.31 0.94 -15.50
CA GLY A 50 -18.45 1.57 -16.18
C GLY A 50 -18.82 0.89 -17.49
N ALA A 51 -17.83 0.36 -18.22
CA ALA A 51 -18.03 -0.42 -19.44
C ALA A 51 -18.35 -1.91 -19.21
N GLN A 52 -18.63 -2.32 -17.97
CA GLN A 52 -18.88 -3.71 -17.56
C GLN A 52 -17.75 -4.72 -17.89
N LYS A 53 -16.52 -4.24 -18.11
CA LYS A 53 -15.33 -5.06 -18.39
C LYS A 53 -14.63 -5.52 -17.11
N TYR A 54 -15.38 -6.17 -16.21
CA TYR A 54 -14.90 -6.55 -14.87
C TYR A 54 -13.67 -7.46 -14.89
N GLY A 55 -13.55 -8.35 -15.89
CA GLY A 55 -12.37 -9.20 -16.07
C GLY A 55 -11.08 -8.40 -16.27
N ARG A 56 -11.15 -7.25 -16.97
CA ARG A 56 -10.00 -6.36 -17.17
C ARG A 56 -9.61 -5.66 -15.88
N VAL A 57 -10.59 -5.23 -15.07
CA VAL A 57 -10.37 -4.65 -13.74
C VAL A 57 -9.66 -5.66 -12.83
N LYS A 58 -10.16 -6.90 -12.76
CA LYS A 58 -9.58 -7.98 -11.96
C LYS A 58 -8.13 -8.26 -12.35
N ARG A 59 -7.87 -8.41 -13.65
CA ARG A 59 -6.51 -8.68 -14.18
C ARG A 59 -5.56 -7.51 -13.92
N ALA A 60 -6.01 -6.27 -14.12
CA ALA A 60 -5.19 -5.09 -13.86
C ALA A 60 -4.77 -5.01 -12.39
N LEU A 61 -5.71 -5.20 -11.44
CA LEU A 61 -5.39 -5.21 -10.01
C LEU A 61 -4.41 -6.32 -9.62
N GLN A 62 -4.57 -7.53 -10.16
CA GLN A 62 -3.62 -8.63 -9.93
C GLN A 62 -2.22 -8.29 -10.44
N LEU A 63 -2.11 -7.76 -11.66
CA LEU A 63 -0.84 -7.32 -12.23
C LEU A 63 -0.22 -6.18 -11.42
N SER A 64 -1.03 -5.23 -10.97
CA SER A 64 -0.59 -4.13 -10.11
C SER A 64 -0.01 -4.62 -8.79
N PHE A 65 -0.64 -5.59 -8.13
CA PHE A 65 -0.11 -6.14 -6.88
C PHE A 65 1.20 -6.89 -7.08
N TRP A 66 1.31 -7.72 -8.12
CA TRP A 66 2.57 -8.37 -8.47
C TRP A 66 3.67 -7.36 -8.81
N PHE A 67 3.33 -6.30 -9.55
CA PHE A 67 4.27 -5.21 -9.80
C PHE A 67 4.74 -4.57 -8.48
N CYS A 68 3.83 -4.25 -7.55
CA CYS A 68 4.21 -3.66 -6.27
C CYS A 68 5.15 -4.57 -5.48
N LEU A 69 4.89 -5.87 -5.42
CA LEU A 69 5.76 -6.83 -4.72
C LEU A 69 7.14 -6.93 -5.38
N SER A 70 7.20 -7.06 -6.72
CA SER A 70 8.46 -7.12 -7.46
C SER A 70 9.27 -5.83 -7.35
N TRP A 71 8.59 -4.68 -7.43
CA TRP A 71 9.22 -3.37 -7.23
C TRP A 71 9.75 -3.21 -5.80
N GLY A 72 8.94 -3.56 -4.80
CA GLY A 72 9.35 -3.52 -3.40
C GLY A 72 10.57 -4.41 -3.13
N ALA A 73 10.59 -5.62 -3.68
CA ALA A 73 11.73 -6.53 -3.57
C ALA A 73 12.99 -5.94 -4.25
N LEU A 74 12.84 -5.40 -5.46
CA LEU A 74 13.94 -4.73 -6.17
C LEU A 74 14.52 -3.57 -5.35
N VAL A 75 13.66 -2.69 -4.85
CA VAL A 75 14.09 -1.55 -4.03
C VAL A 75 14.73 -2.00 -2.72
N ALA A 76 14.18 -3.03 -2.06
CA ALA A 76 14.75 -3.58 -0.84
C ALA A 76 16.15 -4.16 -1.07
N VAL A 77 16.39 -4.84 -2.20
CA VAL A 77 17.73 -5.31 -2.57
C VAL A 77 18.65 -4.13 -2.84
N LEU A 78 18.25 -3.20 -3.73
CA LEU A 78 19.08 -2.06 -4.13
C LEU A 78 19.48 -1.18 -2.93
N LEU A 79 18.49 -0.76 -2.13
CA LEU A 79 18.75 0.04 -0.94
C LEU A 79 19.43 -0.77 0.16
N GLY A 80 19.10 -2.05 0.32
CA GLY A 80 19.73 -2.90 1.33
C GLY A 80 21.24 -3.07 1.12
N THR A 81 21.67 -3.18 -0.13
CA THR A 81 23.10 -3.31 -0.48
C THR A 81 23.81 -1.97 -0.59
N ALA A 82 23.16 -0.95 -1.15
CA ALA A 82 23.80 0.35 -1.42
C ALA A 82 23.63 1.39 -0.30
N ALA A 83 22.82 1.11 0.74
CA ALA A 83 22.49 2.08 1.79
C ALA A 83 23.70 2.77 2.44
N PRO A 84 24.77 2.06 2.87
CA PRO A 84 25.90 2.72 3.52
C PRO A 84 26.55 3.79 2.61
N GLU A 85 26.79 3.44 1.36
CA GLU A 85 27.42 4.32 0.36
C GLU A 85 26.51 5.50 0.01
N ILE A 86 25.22 5.24 -0.26
CA ILE A 86 24.24 6.27 -0.57
C ILE A 86 24.17 7.28 0.57
N VAL A 87 24.04 6.81 1.81
CA VAL A 87 23.85 7.68 2.97
C VAL A 87 25.09 8.51 3.28
N ALA A 88 26.29 7.95 3.11
CA ALA A 88 27.55 8.65 3.31
C ALA A 88 27.76 9.83 2.34
N TRP A 89 27.05 9.86 1.21
CA TRP A 89 27.07 11.02 0.30
C TRP A 89 26.21 12.19 0.79
N PHE A 90 25.27 11.95 1.70
CA PHE A 90 24.34 12.98 2.19
C PHE A 90 24.69 13.53 3.57
N ASP A 91 25.35 12.73 4.41
CA ASP A 91 25.70 13.13 5.78
C ASP A 91 27.01 12.48 6.23
N SER A 92 27.81 13.22 6.99
CA SER A 92 29.09 12.78 7.54
C SER A 92 29.03 12.44 9.03
N ASP A 93 27.93 12.70 9.73
CA ASP A 93 27.74 12.29 11.13
C ASP A 93 27.57 10.75 11.20
N PRO A 94 28.49 10.02 11.87
CA PRO A 94 28.42 8.57 11.97
C PRO A 94 27.11 8.05 12.56
N ALA A 95 26.49 8.80 13.48
CA ALA A 95 25.21 8.42 14.08
C ALA A 95 24.06 8.52 13.08
N VAL A 96 24.06 9.56 12.25
CA VAL A 96 23.06 9.75 11.19
C VAL A 96 23.22 8.67 10.12
N VAL A 97 24.47 8.41 9.72
CA VAL A 97 24.79 7.38 8.73
C VAL A 97 24.32 6.01 9.18
N ALA A 98 24.67 5.59 10.41
CA ALA A 98 24.31 4.28 10.93
C ALA A 98 22.78 4.08 11.05
N ARG A 99 22.06 5.07 11.58
CA ARG A 99 20.61 4.98 11.79
C ARG A 99 19.84 4.98 10.47
N THR A 100 20.23 5.84 9.53
CA THR A 100 19.61 5.90 8.20
C THR A 100 19.90 4.63 7.41
N THR A 101 21.13 4.13 7.48
CA THR A 101 21.51 2.84 6.86
C THR A 101 20.64 1.70 7.39
N PHE A 102 20.43 1.63 8.71
CA PHE A 102 19.55 0.63 9.29
C PHE A 102 18.11 0.76 8.77
N TYR A 103 17.57 1.98 8.70
CA TYR A 103 16.24 2.24 8.13
C TYR A 103 16.12 1.68 6.71
N LEU A 104 17.07 2.02 5.84
CA LEU A 104 17.07 1.64 4.43
C LEU A 104 17.30 0.15 4.19
N LYS A 105 17.90 -0.57 5.15
CA LYS A 105 18.00 -2.03 5.10
C LYS A 105 16.72 -2.73 5.52
N LEU A 106 15.92 -2.11 6.41
CA LEU A 106 14.78 -2.76 7.03
C LEU A 106 13.44 -2.37 6.40
N VAL A 107 13.13 -1.07 6.36
CA VAL A 107 11.79 -0.59 6.02
C VAL A 107 11.41 -0.83 4.55
N PRO A 108 12.33 -0.70 3.57
CA PRO A 108 12.01 -0.95 2.17
C PRO A 108 11.48 -2.34 1.84
N ILE A 109 11.78 -3.35 2.67
CA ILE A 109 11.22 -4.71 2.56
C ILE A 109 9.67 -4.66 2.54
N SER A 110 9.08 -3.68 3.22
CA SER A 110 7.63 -3.50 3.31
C SER A 110 7.01 -2.64 2.19
N TYR A 111 7.80 -2.02 1.32
CA TYR A 111 7.29 -1.06 0.32
C TYR A 111 6.37 -1.71 -0.72
N GLY A 112 6.60 -2.99 -1.06
CA GLY A 112 5.68 -3.71 -1.93
C GLY A 112 4.30 -3.88 -1.32
N ALA A 113 4.25 -4.25 -0.03
CA ALA A 113 3.01 -4.35 0.73
C ALA A 113 2.32 -2.98 0.87
N LEU A 114 3.08 -1.91 1.10
CA LEU A 114 2.55 -0.55 1.11
C LEU A 114 1.96 -0.14 -0.26
N GLY A 115 2.62 -0.50 -1.36
CA GLY A 115 2.13 -0.26 -2.72
C GLY A 115 0.80 -0.96 -3.01
N ILE A 116 0.58 -2.15 -2.46
CA ILE A 116 -0.71 -2.86 -2.53
C ILE A 116 -1.82 -2.04 -1.86
N VAL A 117 -1.55 -1.45 -0.69
CA VAL A 117 -2.53 -0.60 0.01
C VAL A 117 -2.90 0.63 -0.84
N PHE A 118 -1.93 1.28 -1.47
CA PHE A 118 -2.18 2.43 -2.35
C PHE A 118 -3.03 2.06 -3.56
N THR A 119 -2.62 1.02 -4.29
CA THR A 119 -3.31 0.57 -5.50
C THR A 119 -4.73 0.06 -5.21
N ALA A 120 -4.93 -0.70 -4.14
CA ALA A 120 -6.24 -1.14 -3.71
C ALA A 120 -7.15 0.05 -3.32
N SER A 121 -6.61 1.01 -2.57
CA SER A 121 -7.35 2.22 -2.17
C SER A 121 -7.80 3.03 -3.39
N SER A 122 -6.91 3.22 -4.37
CA SER A 122 -7.23 3.90 -5.63
C SER A 122 -8.36 3.21 -6.39
N ALA A 123 -8.31 1.87 -6.50
CA ALA A 123 -9.37 1.11 -7.14
C ALA A 123 -10.72 1.24 -6.42
N PHE A 124 -10.76 1.10 -5.08
CA PHE A 124 -12.00 1.28 -4.33
C PHE A 124 -12.59 2.69 -4.48
N ASN A 125 -11.74 3.72 -4.47
CA ASN A 125 -12.16 5.10 -4.72
C ASN A 125 -12.74 5.26 -6.13
N ALA A 126 -12.09 4.69 -7.15
CA ALA A 126 -12.58 4.72 -8.54
C ALA A 126 -13.92 3.98 -8.74
N LEU A 127 -14.24 3.03 -7.86
CA LEU A 127 -15.52 2.31 -7.84
C LEU A 127 -16.63 3.03 -7.05
N GLY A 128 -16.38 4.24 -6.56
CA GLY A 128 -17.34 4.97 -5.72
C GLY A 128 -17.53 4.35 -4.33
N LYS A 129 -16.56 3.54 -3.86
CA LYS A 129 -16.59 2.86 -2.55
C LYS A 129 -15.43 3.36 -1.67
N PRO A 130 -15.47 4.61 -1.17
CA PRO A 130 -14.37 5.17 -0.38
C PRO A 130 -14.23 4.55 1.02
N LEU A 131 -15.30 3.96 1.59
CA LEU A 131 -15.26 3.40 2.94
C LEU A 131 -14.21 2.27 3.10
N PRO A 132 -14.10 1.28 2.20
CA PRO A 132 -12.96 0.35 2.18
C PRO A 132 -11.58 1.04 2.17
N ALA A 133 -11.39 2.06 1.33
CA ALA A 133 -10.12 2.79 1.24
C ALA A 133 -9.75 3.52 2.53
N LEU A 134 -10.75 4.18 3.13
CA LEU A 134 -10.63 4.82 4.43
C LEU A 134 -10.34 3.79 5.53
N GLY A 135 -11.06 2.67 5.54
CA GLY A 135 -10.87 1.57 6.49
C GLY A 135 -9.44 1.02 6.46
N MET A 136 -8.90 0.74 5.27
CA MET A 136 -7.50 0.29 5.12
C MET A 136 -6.50 1.30 5.70
N SER A 137 -6.73 2.59 5.44
CA SER A 137 -5.85 3.67 5.91
C SER A 137 -5.93 3.85 7.44
N LEU A 138 -7.14 3.81 8.00
CA LEU A 138 -7.37 3.94 9.44
C LEU A 138 -6.88 2.73 10.22
N VAL A 139 -7.13 1.51 9.74
CA VAL A 139 -6.61 0.28 10.35
C VAL A 139 -5.08 0.31 10.34
N ARG A 140 -4.45 0.62 9.20
CA ARG A 140 -2.99 0.77 9.14
C ARG A 140 -2.48 1.79 10.13
N LEU A 141 -3.14 2.94 10.23
CA LEU A 141 -2.65 4.02 11.08
C LEU A 141 -2.90 3.76 12.57
N LEU A 142 -4.15 3.52 12.95
CA LEU A 142 -4.61 3.53 14.34
C LEU A 142 -4.40 2.17 15.03
N LEU A 143 -4.58 1.06 14.31
CA LEU A 143 -4.49 -0.28 14.91
C LEU A 143 -3.06 -0.83 14.86
N PHE A 144 -2.31 -0.49 13.82
CA PHE A 144 -0.96 -1.02 13.63
C PHE A 144 0.12 0.05 13.85
N TYR A 145 0.19 1.08 13.00
CA TYR A 145 1.32 1.99 12.98
C TYR A 145 1.53 2.76 14.28
N VAL A 146 0.49 3.40 14.84
CA VAL A 146 0.60 4.16 16.10
C VAL A 146 0.94 3.26 17.30
N PRO A 147 0.20 2.16 17.56
CA PRO A 147 0.51 1.29 18.70
C PRO A 147 1.88 0.60 18.56
N LEU A 148 2.22 0.10 17.37
CA LEU A 148 3.49 -0.59 17.15
C LEU A 148 4.67 0.37 17.25
N THR A 149 4.57 1.61 16.75
CA THR A 149 5.67 2.59 16.88
C THR A 149 5.87 3.03 18.33
N TYR A 150 4.78 3.20 19.09
CA TYR A 150 4.87 3.47 20.52
C TYR A 150 5.51 2.30 21.29
N LEU A 151 5.05 1.07 21.04
CA LEU A 151 5.59 -0.13 21.70
C LEU A 151 7.04 -0.40 21.28
N GLY A 152 7.34 -0.28 19.99
CA GLY A 152 8.68 -0.43 19.44
C GLY A 152 9.66 0.59 20.02
N SER A 153 9.25 1.85 20.17
CA SER A 153 10.03 2.88 20.85
C SER A 153 10.40 2.49 22.29
N ARG A 154 9.47 1.90 23.03
CA ARG A 154 9.69 1.47 24.42
C ARG A 154 10.61 0.25 24.53
N LEU A 155 10.45 -0.73 23.63
CA LEU A 155 11.16 -2.01 23.71
C LEU A 155 12.55 -1.98 23.06
N PHE A 156 12.68 -1.30 21.92
CA PHE A 156 13.89 -1.35 21.08
C PHE A 156 14.39 0.04 20.67
N GLY A 157 13.90 1.10 21.31
CA GLY A 157 14.31 2.47 21.01
C GLY A 157 13.92 2.92 19.60
N LEU A 158 14.77 3.76 19.00
CA LEU A 158 14.58 4.28 17.64
C LEU A 158 14.45 3.16 16.59
N PHE A 159 15.24 2.09 16.70
CA PHE A 159 15.19 0.98 15.74
C PHE A 159 13.87 0.21 15.82
N GLY A 160 13.24 0.15 16.99
CA GLY A 160 11.91 -0.39 17.17
C GLY A 160 10.83 0.40 16.44
N ILE A 161 10.98 1.74 16.34
CA ILE A 161 10.07 2.59 15.54
C ILE A 161 10.16 2.20 14.06
N PHE A 162 11.38 1.98 13.55
CA PHE A 162 11.59 1.59 12.16
C PHE A 162 11.05 0.18 11.87
N GLY A 163 11.29 -0.77 12.78
CA GLY A 163 10.72 -2.11 12.69
C GLY A 163 9.18 -2.10 12.71
N ALA A 164 8.59 -1.26 13.56
CA ALA A 164 7.14 -1.08 13.62
C ALA A 164 6.54 -0.56 12.30
N ALA A 165 7.24 0.35 11.62
CA ALA A 165 6.83 0.82 10.30
C ALA A 165 6.79 -0.32 9.27
N CYS A 166 7.87 -1.11 9.22
CA CYS A 166 7.96 -2.28 8.35
C CYS A 166 6.86 -3.30 8.63
N LEU A 167 6.62 -3.61 9.91
CA LEU A 167 5.62 -4.59 10.33
C LEU A 167 4.20 -4.13 10.01
N SER A 168 3.88 -2.86 10.28
CA SER A 168 2.55 -2.29 10.01
C SER A 168 2.19 -2.32 8.53
N ASN A 169 3.15 -1.92 7.68
CA ASN A 169 2.97 -1.96 6.22
C ASN A 169 2.78 -3.39 5.72
N SER A 170 3.57 -4.33 6.25
CA SER A 170 3.50 -5.73 5.85
C SER A 170 2.17 -6.37 6.24
N ILE A 171 1.77 -6.25 7.51
CA ILE A 171 0.51 -6.85 8.01
C ILE A 171 -0.68 -6.35 7.19
N VAL A 172 -0.81 -5.03 7.02
CA VAL A 172 -1.96 -4.48 6.31
C VAL A 172 -1.90 -4.76 4.81
N GLY A 173 -0.75 -4.61 4.17
CA GLY A 173 -0.62 -4.86 2.74
C GLY A 173 -0.95 -6.32 2.37
N PHE A 174 -0.45 -7.28 3.15
CA PHE A 174 -0.79 -8.69 2.94
C PHE A 174 -2.25 -8.98 3.28
N ALA A 175 -2.80 -8.41 4.37
CA ALA A 175 -4.23 -8.55 4.67
C ALA A 175 -5.12 -8.03 3.53
N VAL A 176 -4.78 -6.89 2.92
CA VAL A 176 -5.47 -6.35 1.76
C VAL A 176 -5.34 -7.27 0.55
N TRP A 177 -4.15 -7.81 0.29
CA TRP A 177 -3.94 -8.78 -0.79
C TRP A 177 -4.79 -10.04 -0.62
N PHE A 178 -4.86 -10.60 0.58
CA PHE A 178 -5.69 -11.77 0.90
C PHE A 178 -7.18 -11.44 0.79
N TRP A 179 -7.62 -10.30 1.31
CA TRP A 179 -9.01 -9.86 1.23
C TRP A 179 -9.45 -9.69 -0.23
N HIS A 180 -8.62 -9.07 -1.05
CA HIS A 180 -8.90 -8.89 -2.47
C HIS A 180 -8.92 -10.21 -3.24
N SER A 181 -7.99 -11.13 -2.96
CA SER A 181 -7.98 -12.48 -3.53
C SER A 181 -9.26 -13.27 -3.18
N ARG A 182 -9.81 -13.08 -1.97
CA ARG A 182 -11.09 -13.67 -1.55
C ARG A 182 -12.30 -13.04 -2.25
N TRP A 183 -12.33 -11.71 -2.38
CA TRP A 183 -13.41 -11.00 -3.08
C TRP A 183 -13.51 -11.42 -4.56
N GLN A 184 -12.37 -11.65 -5.19
CA GLN A 184 -12.27 -12.15 -6.56
C GLN A 184 -12.81 -13.56 -6.78
N ASN A 185 -12.85 -14.39 -5.74
CA ASN A 185 -13.39 -15.74 -5.80
C ASN A 185 -14.92 -15.71 -5.64
N PHE A 186 -15.44 -14.84 -4.77
CA PHE A 186 -16.88 -14.61 -4.60
C PHE A 186 -17.55 -13.92 -5.80
N GLY A 187 -16.87 -12.97 -6.45
CA GLY A 187 -17.40 -12.22 -7.60
C GLY A 187 -17.59 -13.02 -8.89
N SER A 188 -17.28 -14.33 -8.89
CA SER A 188 -17.58 -15.24 -10.00
C SER A 188 -19.07 -15.61 -10.09
N GLU A 189 -19.86 -15.29 -9.08
CA GLU A 189 -21.31 -15.53 -9.02
C GLU A 189 -22.16 -14.30 -9.34
N VAL A 190 -21.59 -13.17 -9.77
CA VAL A 190 -22.40 -12.02 -10.20
C VAL A 190 -23.11 -12.43 -11.49
N PRO A 191 -24.45 -12.65 -11.47
CA PRO A 191 -25.17 -12.95 -12.70
C PRO A 191 -24.95 -11.77 -13.62
N SER A 192 -24.53 -12.01 -14.86
CA SER A 192 -24.53 -10.96 -15.88
C SER A 192 -25.86 -10.24 -15.78
N THR A 193 -25.84 -8.92 -15.56
CA THR A 193 -27.08 -8.10 -15.52
C THR A 193 -27.89 -8.28 -16.80
N GLU A 194 -27.24 -8.72 -17.87
CA GLU A 194 -27.84 -9.26 -19.09
C GLU A 194 -28.96 -10.27 -18.80
N ASN A 195 -28.77 -11.24 -17.89
CA ASN A 195 -29.81 -12.21 -17.55
C ASN A 195 -30.99 -11.61 -16.77
N LEU A 196 -30.79 -10.52 -16.01
CA LEU A 196 -31.86 -9.89 -15.25
C LEU A 196 -32.70 -8.95 -16.12
N TYR A 197 -32.05 -8.14 -16.97
CA TYR A 197 -32.74 -7.29 -17.94
C TYR A 197 -33.39 -8.10 -19.05
N VAL A 198 -32.73 -9.14 -19.58
CA VAL A 198 -33.34 -10.04 -20.58
C VAL A 198 -34.48 -10.85 -19.96
N LYS A 199 -34.38 -11.33 -18.70
CA LYS A 199 -35.53 -11.94 -18.01
C LYS A 199 -36.68 -10.97 -17.81
N GLN A 200 -36.41 -9.75 -17.37
CA GLN A 200 -37.45 -8.74 -17.14
C GLN A 200 -38.11 -8.30 -18.46
N PHE A 201 -37.34 -8.14 -19.53
CA PHE A 201 -37.84 -7.81 -20.87
C PHE A 201 -38.62 -8.98 -21.49
N ARG A 202 -38.19 -10.23 -21.29
CA ARG A 202 -38.89 -11.43 -21.78
C ARG A 202 -40.17 -11.72 -20.98
N ASN A 203 -40.20 -11.38 -19.70
CA ASN A 203 -41.40 -11.51 -18.86
C ASN A 203 -42.39 -10.35 -19.04
N SER A 204 -41.94 -9.15 -19.43
CA SER A 204 -42.82 -8.01 -19.72
C SER A 204 -43.45 -8.09 -21.11
N HIS A 205 -42.91 -8.91 -22.01
CA HIS A 205 -43.44 -9.17 -23.35
C HIS A 205 -43.78 -10.64 -23.50
N GLY A 206 -44.62 -11.15 -22.60
CA GLY A 206 -45.22 -12.47 -22.72
C GLY A 206 -45.78 -12.64 -24.14
N THR A 207 -45.05 -13.36 -24.98
CA THR A 207 -45.53 -13.84 -26.26
C THR A 207 -46.65 -14.82 -25.94
N THR A 208 -47.88 -14.32 -25.97
CA THR A 208 -49.04 -15.11 -26.35
C THR A 208 -48.80 -15.59 -27.77
N SER A 209 -48.27 -16.80 -27.92
CA SER A 209 -48.43 -17.57 -29.14
C SER A 209 -48.98 -18.94 -28.75
N ASN A 210 -50.31 -19.03 -28.92
CA ASN A 210 -51.17 -20.21 -29.09
C ASN A 210 -51.06 -21.35 -28.08
#